data_AF-A0AAE0VJL9-F1
#
_entry.id   AF-A0AAE0VJL9-F1
#
_cell.length_a   1.000
_cell.length_b   1.000
_cell.length_c   1.000
_cell.angle_alpha   90.00
_cell.angle_beta   90.00
_cell.angle_gamma   90.00
#
_symmetry.space_group_name_H-M   'P 1'
#
loop_
_entity.id
_entity.type
_entity.pdbx_description
1 polymer ?
#
loop_
_entity_poly.entity_id
_entity_poly.type
_entity_poly.pdbx_seq_one_letter_code
_entity_poly.pdbx_strand_id
1 'polypeptide(L)'
;MAKTRERWASRVEFLLVAVGFSVGVGDLWRFPYLVMKNGGGAFIIPIVIFNVVGAIPMVYLEMIMGQYASSGALSIWKVCPLFKGVGYGTIIATFIFSIYYAVIICWMLFYFINSFFPTLPWSSCDNDWNTNYCEVYDPNSLNIPTNSNQYSNMTTQFINATMSTIQQTTLTMANMMTTQRSIKASPVEEFWNHNALKISSGLEDLGDVNWPLLGCLLAIEVLCFLCIFKGVKVTGKVVYFTVALPFVLLTVFLIRSAILPGAREGVLFYLTPDLEKLKDPKIWAEACMQVFVSIGPGFGGMITFASYNKFNNNCLRDAIIVCLSDLMTGIYGGFVIFTTLGHLSYRTGVPIDKFKTSGYGLGFITYPEAANFLPLSQLWCVLFFFMTIFLGLDSQFPNYEIVVTALCDEFPKIFKGKKMIMTVGVILCAFLLAIPMVTQGGIYLLTLIDWYAATFSVTVFAVLECLVWTYIYGMKNLDTIMISMMGKKVPVVFKMCWYLVTPLLLVRFRLLLRPSESWGPHSEAEDHCINGKTGGELSEKLQYESGQDNPLFAGLVTKL
;
A
#
# COMPACT_ATOMS: atom_id res chain seq x y z
N MET A 1 -30.78 18.74 27.44
CA MET A 1 -31.01 18.40 26.02
C MET A 1 -29.72 17.86 25.43
N ALA A 2 -29.70 16.58 25.02
CA ALA A 2 -28.62 16.06 24.18
C ALA A 2 -28.66 16.82 22.85
N LYS A 3 -27.57 17.48 22.47
CA LYS A 3 -27.49 18.21 21.20
C LYS A 3 -27.60 17.19 20.08
N THR A 4 -28.50 17.42 19.13
CA THR A 4 -28.66 16.59 17.92
C THR A 4 -27.31 16.50 17.23
N ARG A 5 -26.79 15.27 17.02
CA ARG A 5 -25.54 15.03 16.27
C ARG A 5 -25.64 15.71 14.91
N GLU A 6 -24.52 16.26 14.44
CA GLU A 6 -24.46 16.75 13.06
C GLU A 6 -24.78 15.60 12.08
N ARG A 7 -25.28 15.94 10.90
CA ARG A 7 -25.63 14.96 9.86
C ARG A 7 -25.00 15.40 8.55
N TRP A 8 -24.75 14.45 7.65
CA TRP A 8 -24.38 14.74 6.27
C TRP A 8 -25.46 15.60 5.59
N ALA A 9 -25.06 16.55 4.74
CA ALA A 9 -26.04 17.38 4.04
C ALA A 9 -26.77 16.59 2.95
N SER A 10 -26.12 15.58 2.37
CA SER A 10 -26.75 14.62 1.46
C SER A 10 -26.17 13.21 1.61
N ARG A 11 -26.87 12.22 1.05
CA ARG A 11 -26.37 10.84 0.99
C ARG A 11 -25.13 10.69 0.10
N VAL A 12 -25.02 11.51 -0.94
CA VAL A 12 -23.88 11.48 -1.86
C VAL A 12 -22.60 11.90 -1.12
N GLU A 13 -22.68 12.89 -0.23
CA GLU A 13 -21.54 13.29 0.61
C GLU A 13 -21.03 12.13 1.48
N PHE A 14 -21.94 11.41 2.15
CA PHE A 14 -21.57 10.23 2.92
C PHE A 14 -20.90 9.16 2.04
N LEU A 15 -21.50 8.85 0.89
CA LEU A 15 -20.96 7.83 -0.01
C LEU A 15 -19.59 8.22 -0.55
N LEU A 16 -19.39 9.48 -0.95
CA LEU A 16 -18.09 9.95 -1.43
C LEU A 16 -17.04 9.93 -0.33
N VAL A 17 -17.37 10.31 0.91
CA VAL A 17 -16.42 10.19 2.04
C VAL A 17 -16.07 8.72 2.30
N ALA A 18 -17.06 7.82 2.30
CA ALA A 18 -16.82 6.40 2.53
C ALA A 18 -16.00 5.76 1.39
N VAL A 19 -16.27 6.14 0.13
CA VAL A 19 -15.51 5.69 -1.03
C VAL A 19 -14.10 6.27 -1.02
N GLY A 20 -13.92 7.56 -0.77
CA GLY A 20 -12.59 8.18 -0.69
C GLY A 20 -11.75 7.66 0.49
N PHE A 21 -12.40 7.25 1.59
CA PHE A 21 -11.72 6.58 2.68
C PHE A 21 -11.23 5.18 2.31
N SER A 22 -12.03 4.39 1.59
CA SER A 22 -11.66 3.03 1.18
C SER A 22 -10.72 3.01 -0.03
N VAL A 23 -10.91 3.91 -0.99
CA VAL A 23 -10.07 4.03 -2.17
C VAL A 23 -8.82 4.81 -1.79
N GLY A 24 -7.68 4.15 -1.79
CA GLY A 24 -6.42 4.74 -1.38
C GLY A 24 -5.32 4.56 -2.40
N VAL A 25 -4.12 5.05 -2.07
CA VAL A 25 -2.95 4.86 -2.95
C VAL A 25 -2.56 3.38 -3.09
N GLY A 26 -2.96 2.54 -2.13
CA GLY A 26 -2.83 1.08 -2.20
C GLY A 26 -3.49 0.46 -3.43
N ASP A 27 -4.59 1.03 -3.93
CA ASP A 27 -5.26 0.56 -5.16
C ASP A 27 -4.42 0.78 -6.41
N LEU A 28 -3.54 1.79 -6.40
CA LEU A 28 -2.69 2.12 -7.54
C LEU A 28 -1.37 1.38 -7.55
N TRP A 29 -0.79 1.01 -6.42
CA TRP A 29 0.50 0.32 -6.43
C TRP A 29 0.49 -1.06 -5.79
N ARG A 30 -0.23 -1.25 -4.68
CA ARG A 30 -0.17 -2.50 -3.91
C ARG A 30 -1.00 -3.56 -4.60
N PHE A 31 -2.21 -3.20 -5.04
CA PHE A 31 -3.08 -4.11 -5.76
C PHE A 31 -2.43 -4.60 -7.08
N PRO A 32 -1.90 -3.73 -7.97
CA PRO A 32 -1.23 -4.18 -9.19
C PRO A 32 0.03 -5.02 -8.91
N TYR A 33 0.83 -4.64 -7.91
CA TYR A 33 1.98 -5.44 -7.47
C TYR A 33 1.57 -6.86 -7.06
N LEU A 34 0.52 -7.00 -6.25
CA LEU A 34 0.03 -8.32 -5.82
C LEU A 34 -0.51 -9.14 -6.99
N VAL A 35 -1.20 -8.50 -7.94
CA VAL A 35 -1.64 -9.18 -9.18
C VAL A 35 -0.42 -9.70 -9.97
N MET A 36 0.62 -8.89 -10.11
CA MET A 36 1.85 -9.26 -10.82
C MET A 36 2.61 -10.39 -10.12
N LYS A 37 2.60 -10.42 -8.79
CA LYS A 37 3.23 -11.46 -7.98
C LYS A 37 2.44 -12.79 -7.99
N ASN A 38 1.11 -12.72 -7.96
CA ASN A 38 0.24 -13.85 -7.60
C ASN A 38 -0.55 -14.46 -8.77
N GLY A 39 0.00 -14.41 -9.99
CA GLY A 39 -0.56 -15.14 -11.13
C GLY A 39 -1.53 -14.35 -12.01
N GLY A 40 -1.36 -13.02 -12.06
CA GLY A 40 -2.11 -12.16 -12.98
C GLY A 40 -3.61 -12.22 -12.72
N GLY A 41 -4.39 -12.42 -13.79
CA GLY A 41 -5.85 -12.40 -13.73
C GLY A 41 -6.46 -13.43 -12.76
N ALA A 42 -5.72 -14.52 -12.45
CA ALA A 42 -6.17 -15.52 -11.50
C ALA A 42 -6.33 -14.94 -10.08
N PHE A 43 -5.49 -13.98 -9.69
CA PHE A 43 -5.53 -13.35 -8.36
C PHE A 43 -6.79 -12.50 -8.13
N ILE A 44 -7.47 -12.05 -9.19
CA ILE A 44 -8.71 -11.28 -9.08
C ILE A 44 -9.85 -12.17 -8.52
N ILE A 45 -9.82 -13.48 -8.79
CA ILE A 45 -10.84 -14.43 -8.33
C ILE A 45 -10.96 -14.45 -6.79
N PRO A 46 -9.90 -14.74 -6.01
CA PRO A 46 -9.98 -14.72 -4.56
C PRO A 46 -10.33 -13.33 -4.00
N ILE A 47 -9.88 -12.24 -4.63
CA ILE A 47 -10.25 -10.88 -4.23
C ILE A 47 -11.76 -10.66 -4.31
N VAL A 48 -12.41 -11.02 -5.43
CA VAL A 48 -13.87 -10.89 -5.59
C VAL A 48 -14.60 -11.73 -4.55
N ILE A 49 -14.13 -12.96 -4.30
CA ILE A 49 -14.73 -13.84 -3.29
C ILE A 49 -14.66 -13.18 -1.90
N PHE A 50 -13.50 -12.72 -1.47
CA PHE A 50 -13.33 -12.09 -0.15
C PHE A 50 -14.04 -10.74 -0.02
N ASN A 51 -14.20 -10.01 -1.11
CA ASN A 51 -15.03 -8.80 -1.12
C ASN A 51 -16.49 -9.14 -0.77
N VAL A 52 -17.05 -10.18 -1.41
CA VAL A 52 -18.45 -10.61 -1.19
C VAL A 52 -18.66 -11.27 0.17
N VAL A 53 -17.79 -12.19 0.59
CA VAL A 53 -18.02 -13.01 1.80
C VAL A 53 -17.40 -12.42 3.06
N GLY A 54 -16.46 -11.47 2.93
CA GLY A 54 -15.72 -10.87 4.03
C GLY A 54 -16.02 -9.38 4.17
N ALA A 55 -15.62 -8.57 3.19
CA ALA A 55 -15.67 -7.12 3.30
C ALA A 55 -17.08 -6.53 3.33
N ILE A 56 -17.96 -6.89 2.38
CA ILE A 56 -19.34 -6.39 2.36
C ILE A 56 -20.05 -6.69 3.68
N PRO A 57 -20.00 -7.93 4.23
CA PRO A 57 -20.52 -8.19 5.57
C PRO A 57 -19.91 -7.28 6.64
N MET A 58 -18.59 -7.14 6.69
CA MET A 58 -17.93 -6.34 7.74
C MET A 58 -18.32 -4.87 7.70
N VAL A 59 -18.22 -4.25 6.52
CA VAL A 59 -18.62 -2.85 6.32
C VAL A 59 -20.10 -2.67 6.66
N TYR A 60 -20.95 -3.64 6.29
CA TYR A 60 -22.36 -3.59 6.64
C TYR A 60 -22.56 -3.62 8.17
N LEU A 61 -21.85 -4.49 8.90
CA LEU A 61 -21.89 -4.52 10.37
C LEU A 61 -21.47 -3.17 10.96
N GLU A 62 -20.35 -2.60 10.52
CA GLU A 62 -19.87 -1.30 10.98
C GLU A 62 -20.84 -0.15 10.69
N MET A 63 -21.48 -0.17 9.52
CA MET A 63 -22.49 0.83 9.18
C MET A 63 -23.75 0.69 10.04
N ILE A 64 -24.21 -0.52 10.34
CA ILE A 64 -25.33 -0.76 11.27
C ILE A 64 -24.99 -0.18 12.65
N MET A 65 -23.81 -0.58 13.16
CA MET A 65 -23.25 -0.15 14.42
C MET A 65 -23.23 1.38 14.56
N GLY A 66 -22.58 2.06 13.61
CA GLY A 66 -22.47 3.51 13.59
C GLY A 66 -23.83 4.21 13.47
N GLN A 67 -24.64 3.81 12.48
CA GLN A 67 -25.91 4.47 12.19
C GLN A 67 -26.94 4.30 13.32
N TYR A 68 -26.99 3.13 13.96
CA TYR A 68 -27.85 2.89 15.12
C TYR A 68 -27.42 3.72 16.33
N ALA A 69 -26.14 3.61 16.71
CA ALA A 69 -25.65 4.22 17.94
C ALA A 69 -25.48 5.74 17.84
N SER A 70 -25.33 6.29 16.62
CA SER A 70 -25.03 7.71 16.37
C SER A 70 -23.85 8.20 17.24
N SER A 71 -22.83 7.35 17.41
CA SER A 71 -21.62 7.59 18.20
C SER A 71 -20.38 7.10 17.46
N GLY A 72 -19.22 7.66 17.80
CA GLY A 72 -17.93 7.27 17.24
C GLY A 72 -17.47 5.88 17.67
N ALA A 73 -16.45 5.37 16.96
CA ALA A 73 -15.96 3.99 17.09
C ALA A 73 -15.46 3.59 18.49
N LEU A 74 -15.07 4.54 19.35
CA LEU A 74 -14.73 4.25 20.75
C LEU A 74 -15.98 4.15 21.65
N SER A 75 -16.90 5.12 21.52
CA SER A 75 -18.07 5.22 22.39
C SER A 75 -19.10 4.11 22.13
N ILE A 76 -19.06 3.46 20.97
CA ILE A 76 -19.99 2.38 20.65
C ILE A 76 -19.84 1.16 21.56
N TRP A 77 -18.64 0.94 22.10
CA TRP A 77 -18.34 -0.17 23.02
C TRP A 77 -18.97 -0.02 24.40
N LYS A 78 -19.70 1.07 24.67
CA LYS A 78 -20.60 1.18 25.84
C LYS A 78 -21.65 0.07 25.86
N VAL A 79 -21.91 -0.56 24.70
CA VAL A 79 -22.75 -1.75 24.58
C VAL A 79 -22.21 -2.95 25.36
N CYS A 80 -20.88 -3.10 25.44
CA CYS A 80 -20.20 -4.16 26.18
C CYS A 80 -18.94 -3.58 26.84
N PRO A 81 -19.06 -3.02 28.06
CA PRO A 81 -17.97 -2.30 28.71
C PRO A 81 -16.68 -3.12 28.90
N LEU A 82 -16.81 -4.44 29.03
CA LEU A 82 -15.66 -5.36 29.13
C LEU A 82 -14.73 -5.26 27.90
N PHE A 83 -15.30 -5.05 26.71
CA PHE A 83 -14.56 -4.96 25.44
C PHE A 83 -14.27 -3.52 25.00
N LYS A 84 -14.43 -2.54 25.90
CA LYS A 84 -14.11 -1.14 25.59
C LYS A 84 -12.65 -0.92 25.17
N GLY A 85 -11.75 -1.80 25.60
CA GLY A 85 -10.35 -1.83 25.13
C GLY A 85 -10.20 -1.98 23.61
N VAL A 86 -11.12 -2.68 22.94
CA VAL A 86 -11.12 -2.81 21.46
C VAL A 86 -11.29 -1.46 20.81
N GLY A 87 -12.20 -0.62 21.33
CA GLY A 87 -12.38 0.76 20.86
C GLY A 87 -11.12 1.60 21.04
N TYR A 88 -10.44 1.51 22.20
CA TYR A 88 -9.19 2.26 22.41
C TYR A 88 -8.09 1.79 21.46
N GLY A 89 -7.94 0.47 21.30
CA GLY A 89 -6.99 -0.13 20.38
C GLY A 89 -7.23 0.31 18.93
N THR A 90 -8.49 0.32 18.50
CA THR A 90 -8.90 0.78 17.16
C THR A 90 -8.46 2.22 16.92
N ILE A 91 -8.75 3.13 17.85
CA ILE A 91 -8.38 4.56 17.71
C ILE A 91 -6.87 4.76 17.73
N ILE A 92 -6.12 4.01 18.55
CA ILE A 92 -4.66 4.06 18.58
C ILE A 92 -4.08 3.57 17.24
N ALA A 93 -4.59 2.45 16.71
CA ALA A 93 -4.15 1.93 15.42
C ALA A 93 -4.44 2.90 14.27
N THR A 94 -5.64 3.49 14.23
CA THR A 94 -6.01 4.53 13.25
C THR A 94 -5.11 5.77 13.38
N PHE A 95 -4.76 6.16 14.60
CA PHE A 95 -3.83 7.27 14.83
C PHE A 95 -2.41 6.96 14.35
N ILE A 96 -1.88 5.77 14.66
CA ILE A 96 -0.57 5.31 14.15
C ILE A 96 -0.57 5.25 12.62
N PHE A 97 -1.65 4.76 12.01
CA PHE A 97 -1.82 4.76 10.56
C PHE A 97 -1.73 6.16 9.97
N SER A 98 -2.37 7.14 10.61
CA SER A 98 -2.34 8.54 10.17
C SER A 98 -0.91 9.11 10.15
N ILE A 99 -0.10 8.77 11.16
CA ILE A 99 1.28 9.27 11.30
C ILE A 99 2.15 8.87 10.10
N TYR A 100 2.26 7.57 9.82
CA TYR A 100 3.17 7.12 8.77
C TYR A 100 2.62 7.38 7.36
N TYR A 101 1.30 7.36 7.22
CA TYR A 101 0.68 7.60 5.92
C TYR A 101 0.77 9.07 5.51
N ALA A 102 0.77 10.02 6.45
CA ALA A 102 1.10 11.42 6.15
C ALA A 102 2.51 11.57 5.52
N VAL A 103 3.48 10.74 5.93
CA VAL A 103 4.83 10.71 5.34
C VAL A 103 4.82 10.20 3.90
N ILE A 104 3.98 9.20 3.59
CA ILE A 104 3.81 8.70 2.22
C ILE A 104 3.30 9.80 1.29
N ILE A 105 2.32 10.60 1.73
CA ILE A 105 1.81 11.74 0.94
C ILE A 105 2.84 12.85 0.85
N CYS A 106 3.63 13.06 1.91
CA CYS A 106 4.76 13.99 1.88
C CYS A 106 5.75 13.64 0.76
N TRP A 107 6.08 12.35 0.56
CA TRP A 107 6.91 11.94 -0.58
C TRP A 107 6.23 12.27 -1.92
N MET A 108 4.92 12.08 -2.05
CA MET A 108 4.19 12.47 -3.28
C MET A 108 4.27 13.97 -3.53
N LEU A 109 4.13 14.80 -2.49
CA LEU A 109 4.27 16.24 -2.59
C LEU A 109 5.70 16.64 -2.99
N PHE A 110 6.71 15.97 -2.43
CA PHE A 110 8.10 16.19 -2.81
C PHE A 110 8.33 15.88 -4.31
N TYR A 111 7.85 14.75 -4.81
CA TYR A 111 7.94 14.40 -6.23
C TYR A 111 7.10 15.35 -7.11
N PHE A 112 5.92 15.76 -6.67
CA PHE A 112 5.07 16.74 -7.36
C PHE A 112 5.81 18.06 -7.57
N ILE A 113 6.44 18.60 -6.52
CA ILE A 113 7.23 19.83 -6.60
C ILE A 113 8.42 19.66 -7.55
N ASN A 114 9.14 18.54 -7.45
CA ASN A 114 10.28 18.25 -8.31
C ASN A 114 9.90 18.00 -9.78
N SER A 115 8.63 17.72 -10.07
CA SER A 115 8.15 17.51 -11.44
C SER A 115 7.99 18.82 -12.23
N PHE A 116 8.09 19.99 -11.59
CA PHE A 116 8.03 21.30 -12.26
C PHE A 116 9.37 21.80 -12.78
N PHE A 117 10.48 21.10 -12.51
CA PHE A 117 11.78 21.48 -13.06
C PHE A 117 11.81 21.29 -14.59
N PRO A 118 12.60 22.10 -15.32
CA PRO A 118 12.68 22.03 -16.78
C PRO A 118 13.05 20.64 -17.31
N THR A 119 13.90 19.92 -16.58
CA THR A 119 14.22 18.51 -16.79
C THR A 119 13.87 17.76 -15.52
N LEU A 120 13.26 16.58 -15.64
CA LEU A 120 12.96 15.75 -14.48
C LEU A 120 14.29 15.35 -13.79
N PRO A 121 14.44 15.57 -12.47
CA PRO A 121 15.70 15.27 -11.78
C PRO A 121 16.14 13.81 -11.89
N TRP A 122 15.19 12.90 -12.08
CA TRP A 122 15.41 11.45 -12.25
C TRP A 122 15.45 10.98 -13.71
N SER A 123 15.67 11.89 -14.67
CA SER A 123 15.74 11.54 -16.10
C SER A 123 17.17 11.24 -16.59
N SER A 124 18.19 11.69 -15.88
CA SER A 124 19.61 11.52 -16.24
C SER A 124 20.41 10.98 -15.05
N CYS A 125 21.62 10.48 -15.36
CA CYS A 125 22.64 10.12 -14.37
C CYS A 125 23.66 11.26 -14.13
N ASP A 126 23.38 12.47 -14.63
CA ASP A 126 24.29 13.63 -14.58
C ASP A 126 23.90 14.56 -13.44
N ASN A 127 23.91 14.03 -12.21
CA ASN A 127 23.59 14.77 -11.00
C ASN A 127 24.57 14.43 -9.86
N ASP A 128 24.72 15.34 -8.90
CA ASP A 128 25.66 15.20 -7.79
C ASP A 128 25.39 14.00 -6.87
N TRP A 129 24.15 13.49 -6.85
CA TRP A 129 23.74 12.32 -6.06
C TRP A 129 23.90 10.99 -6.80
N ASN A 130 24.24 11.02 -8.10
CA ASN A 130 24.37 9.80 -8.88
C ASN A 130 25.70 9.11 -8.61
N THR A 131 25.69 7.77 -8.61
CA THR A 131 26.91 6.96 -8.48
C THR A 131 27.43 6.53 -9.83
N ASN A 132 28.66 5.99 -9.86
CA ASN A 132 29.24 5.39 -11.06
C ASN A 132 28.46 4.14 -11.57
N TYR A 133 27.46 3.66 -10.80
CA TYR A 133 26.62 2.52 -11.16
C TYR A 133 25.29 2.94 -11.81
N CYS A 134 25.02 4.23 -11.93
CA CYS A 134 23.84 4.74 -12.60
C CYS A 134 23.91 4.48 -14.11
N GLU A 135 22.87 3.90 -14.69
CA GLU A 135 22.74 3.74 -16.13
C GLU A 135 21.38 4.23 -16.63
N VAL A 136 21.40 5.14 -17.60
CA VAL A 136 20.21 5.49 -18.38
C VAL A 136 20.02 4.40 -19.42
N TYR A 137 18.79 3.88 -19.52
CA TYR A 137 18.45 2.91 -20.55
C TYR A 137 18.59 3.52 -21.96
N ASP A 138 19.58 3.05 -22.73
CA ASP A 138 19.75 3.39 -24.15
C ASP A 138 19.33 2.20 -25.04
N PRO A 139 18.23 2.31 -25.80
CA PRO A 139 17.78 1.25 -26.72
C PRO A 139 18.82 0.89 -27.80
N ASN A 140 19.81 1.76 -28.06
CA ASN A 140 20.87 1.51 -29.04
C ASN A 140 22.09 0.75 -28.47
N SER A 141 22.14 0.53 -27.15
CA SER A 141 23.23 -0.20 -26.48
C SER A 141 23.10 -1.74 -26.58
N LEU A 142 21.98 -2.24 -27.11
CA LEU A 142 21.79 -3.65 -27.52
C LEU A 142 22.47 -3.98 -28.85
N ASN A 143 23.64 -3.38 -29.13
CA ASN A 143 24.57 -3.98 -30.08
C ASN A 143 25.26 -5.15 -29.37
N ILE A 144 24.62 -6.32 -29.39
CA ILE A 144 25.37 -7.57 -29.29
C ILE A 144 26.46 -7.47 -30.35
N PRO A 145 27.76 -7.54 -30.01
CA PRO A 145 28.78 -7.56 -31.04
C PRO A 145 28.58 -8.84 -31.84
N THR A 146 27.92 -8.74 -32.99
CA THR A 146 27.97 -9.77 -34.03
C THR A 146 29.36 -9.72 -34.64
N ASN A 147 30.37 -10.16 -33.89
CA ASN A 147 31.65 -10.56 -34.46
C ASN A 147 31.45 -11.94 -35.10
N SER A 148 30.64 -11.99 -36.16
CA SER A 148 30.50 -13.13 -37.04
C SER A 148 31.44 -13.03 -38.25
N ASN A 149 32.62 -12.43 -38.11
CA ASN A 149 33.58 -12.28 -39.21
C ASN A 149 35.02 -12.40 -38.71
N GLN A 150 35.44 -13.56 -38.21
CA GLN A 150 36.88 -13.87 -38.09
C GLN A 150 37.18 -15.37 -37.91
N TYR A 151 36.67 -16.24 -38.79
CA TYR A 151 37.25 -17.58 -38.97
C TYR A 151 37.13 -18.01 -40.44
N SER A 152 38.11 -17.62 -41.25
CA SER A 152 38.60 -18.47 -42.33
C SER A 152 39.89 -17.86 -42.88
N ASN A 153 41.01 -18.24 -42.28
CA ASN A 153 42.31 -18.38 -42.95
C ASN A 153 43.31 -18.93 -41.95
N MET A 154 43.46 -20.27 -41.91
CA MET A 154 44.77 -20.90 -41.77
C MET A 154 44.65 -22.42 -41.94
N THR A 155 44.81 -22.86 -43.18
CA THR A 155 45.58 -24.06 -43.50
C THR A 155 46.99 -23.90 -42.95
N THR A 156 47.25 -24.41 -41.74
CA THR A 156 48.57 -24.97 -41.39
C THR A 156 48.46 -25.90 -40.18
N GLN A 157 48.51 -27.20 -40.50
CA GLN A 157 49.31 -28.23 -39.83
C GLN A 157 49.28 -28.31 -38.30
N PHE A 158 48.64 -29.39 -37.83
CA PHE A 158 49.22 -30.40 -36.93
C PHE A 158 50.67 -30.10 -36.49
N ILE A 159 50.87 -29.81 -35.20
CA ILE A 159 51.97 -30.28 -34.35
C ILE A 159 51.72 -29.80 -32.90
N ASN A 160 51.80 -30.75 -31.97
CA ASN A 160 51.92 -30.59 -30.50
C ASN A 160 50.67 -30.29 -29.67
N ALA A 161 49.86 -31.34 -29.53
CA ALA A 161 49.13 -31.62 -28.30
C ALA A 161 50.11 -31.79 -27.12
N THR A 162 50.43 -30.70 -26.41
CA THR A 162 50.84 -30.65 -24.99
C THR A 162 51.06 -29.19 -24.56
N MET A 163 49.99 -28.40 -24.54
CA MET A 163 49.94 -27.13 -23.78
C MET A 163 48.46 -26.73 -23.56
N SER A 164 47.64 -27.71 -23.17
CA SER A 164 46.22 -27.51 -22.85
C SER A 164 45.98 -26.92 -21.45
N THR A 165 46.95 -26.22 -20.86
CA THR A 165 46.84 -25.72 -19.48
C THR A 165 47.21 -24.24 -19.30
N ILE A 166 47.66 -23.53 -20.35
CA ILE A 166 48.02 -22.10 -20.25
C ILE A 166 47.08 -21.18 -21.03
N GLN A 167 46.38 -21.66 -22.07
CA GLN A 167 45.34 -20.87 -22.76
C GLN A 167 44.00 -20.84 -22.03
N GLN A 168 43.79 -21.71 -21.05
CA GLN A 168 42.56 -21.74 -20.26
C GLN A 168 42.56 -20.68 -19.14
N THR A 169 43.74 -20.17 -18.76
CA THR A 169 43.91 -19.17 -17.68
C THR A 169 43.61 -17.74 -18.13
N THR A 170 43.84 -17.41 -19.40
CA THR A 170 43.50 -16.08 -19.95
C THR A 170 42.02 -15.95 -20.31
N LEU A 171 41.38 -17.03 -20.79
CA LEU A 171 39.93 -17.06 -21.04
C LEU A 171 39.09 -17.12 -19.75
N THR A 172 39.65 -17.62 -18.65
CA THR A 172 38.98 -17.60 -17.34
C THR A 172 39.06 -16.24 -16.67
N MET A 173 40.13 -15.45 -16.82
CA MET A 173 40.17 -14.08 -16.29
C MET A 173 39.27 -13.11 -17.07
N ALA A 174 39.14 -13.27 -18.40
CA ALA A 174 38.18 -12.51 -19.19
C ALA A 174 36.72 -12.85 -18.81
N ASN A 175 36.43 -14.15 -18.61
CA ASN A 175 35.09 -14.58 -18.18
C ASN A 175 34.80 -14.25 -16.71
N MET A 176 35.81 -14.22 -15.84
CA MET A 176 35.65 -13.77 -14.44
C MET A 176 35.50 -12.25 -14.33
N MET A 177 36.12 -11.45 -15.21
CA MET A 177 35.84 -10.00 -15.29
C MET A 177 34.46 -9.69 -15.89
N THR A 178 33.86 -10.59 -16.67
CA THR A 178 32.45 -10.43 -17.11
C THR A 178 31.42 -10.96 -16.10
N THR A 179 31.86 -11.64 -15.03
CA THR A 179 30.97 -12.17 -13.98
C THR A 179 30.92 -11.28 -12.74
N GLN A 180 31.16 -9.98 -12.93
CA GLN A 180 30.82 -8.95 -11.95
C GLN A 180 30.13 -7.80 -12.70
N ARG A 181 29.02 -8.11 -13.38
CA ARG A 181 28.03 -7.08 -13.67
C ARG A 181 27.53 -6.60 -12.31
N SER A 182 28.11 -5.50 -11.82
CA SER A 182 27.46 -4.67 -10.81
C SER A 182 26.02 -4.46 -11.25
N ILE A 183 25.08 -4.66 -10.34
CA ILE A 183 23.67 -4.36 -10.59
C ILE A 183 23.64 -2.86 -10.90
N LYS A 184 23.42 -2.51 -12.16
CA LYS A 184 23.34 -1.11 -12.58
C LYS A 184 21.99 -0.58 -12.12
N ALA A 185 22.01 0.53 -11.40
CA ALA A 185 20.81 1.16 -10.85
C ALA A 185 20.22 2.15 -11.86
N SER A 186 18.89 2.30 -11.86
CA SER A 186 18.24 3.30 -12.70
C SER A 186 18.43 4.71 -12.10
N PRO A 187 18.43 5.78 -12.92
CA PRO A 187 18.51 7.15 -12.40
C PRO A 187 17.37 7.49 -11.43
N VAL A 188 16.22 6.83 -11.57
CA VAL A 188 15.07 7.01 -10.67
C VAL A 188 15.28 6.33 -9.33
N GLU A 189 15.83 5.11 -9.34
CA GLU A 189 16.19 4.40 -8.11
C GLU A 189 17.24 5.17 -7.31
N GLU A 190 18.28 5.71 -7.97
CA GLU A 190 19.27 6.55 -7.31
C GLU A 190 18.68 7.88 -6.82
N PHE A 191 17.77 8.51 -7.59
CA PHE A 191 17.06 9.69 -7.11
C PHE A 191 16.26 9.38 -5.84
N TRP A 192 15.55 8.26 -5.79
CA TRP A 192 14.79 7.83 -4.62
C TRP A 192 15.69 7.61 -3.39
N ASN A 193 16.75 6.81 -3.55
CA ASN A 193 17.61 6.42 -2.45
C ASN A 193 18.55 7.55 -1.99
N HIS A 194 19.24 8.23 -2.91
CA HIS A 194 20.33 9.15 -2.58
C HIS A 194 19.92 10.62 -2.49
N ASN A 195 18.81 11.03 -3.13
CA ASN A 195 18.36 12.43 -3.10
C ASN A 195 17.06 12.63 -2.33
N ALA A 196 16.00 11.88 -2.68
CA ALA A 196 14.69 12.03 -2.07
C ALA A 196 14.70 11.59 -0.60
N LEU A 197 15.14 10.35 -0.33
CA LEU A 197 15.24 9.81 1.03
C LEU A 197 16.56 10.18 1.70
N LYS A 198 17.67 10.16 0.95
CA LYS A 198 19.04 10.22 1.49
C LYS A 198 19.27 9.08 2.48
N ILE A 199 18.96 7.86 2.04
CA ILE A 199 18.83 6.68 2.90
C ILE A 199 20.11 6.43 3.71
N SER A 200 19.93 6.18 5.01
CA SER A 200 21.04 5.81 5.91
C SER A 200 21.38 4.32 5.81
N SER A 201 22.40 3.89 6.55
CA SER A 201 22.85 2.49 6.55
C SER A 201 21.82 1.51 7.17
N GLY A 202 20.93 1.98 8.05
CA GLY A 202 19.96 1.14 8.71
C GLY A 202 19.20 1.87 9.82
N LEU A 203 18.34 1.14 10.55
CA LEU A 203 17.50 1.71 11.62
C LEU A 203 18.32 2.25 12.82
N GLU A 204 19.50 1.69 13.06
CA GLU A 204 20.40 2.09 14.15
C GLU A 204 20.97 3.50 13.95
N ASP A 205 21.09 3.92 12.70
CA ASP A 205 21.57 5.23 12.28
C ASP A 205 20.45 5.97 11.56
N LEU A 206 19.60 6.68 12.32
CA LEU A 206 18.50 7.46 11.74
C LEU A 206 18.97 8.64 10.89
N GLY A 207 20.23 9.07 11.05
CA GLY A 207 20.80 10.24 10.40
C GLY A 207 20.07 11.56 10.69
N ASP A 208 20.27 12.53 9.82
CA ASP A 208 19.68 13.87 9.95
C ASP A 208 18.23 13.95 9.44
N VAL A 209 17.51 14.98 9.88
CA VAL A 209 16.18 15.31 9.37
C VAL A 209 16.28 15.84 7.94
N ASN A 210 15.52 15.26 7.01
CA ASN A 210 15.44 15.74 5.64
C ASN A 210 14.51 16.96 5.57
N TRP A 211 15.09 18.16 5.62
CA TRP A 211 14.36 19.43 5.69
C TRP A 211 13.32 19.65 4.57
N PRO A 212 13.62 19.36 3.28
CA PRO A 212 12.59 19.37 2.23
C PRO A 212 11.38 18.49 2.54
N LEU A 213 11.59 17.28 3.05
CA LEU A 213 10.50 16.38 3.44
C LEU A 213 9.74 16.90 4.66
N LEU A 214 10.43 17.44 5.66
CA LEU A 214 9.76 18.07 6.82
C LEU A 214 8.83 19.22 6.39
N GLY A 215 9.26 20.04 5.42
CA GLY A 215 8.44 21.10 4.84
C GLY A 215 7.22 20.55 4.08
N CYS A 216 7.39 19.48 3.31
CA CYS A 216 6.29 18.80 2.63
C CYS A 216 5.29 18.17 3.61
N LEU A 217 5.79 17.52 4.68
CA LEU A 217 4.97 16.97 5.75
C LEU A 217 4.12 18.05 6.43
N LEU A 218 4.72 19.20 6.78
CA LEU A 218 3.97 20.31 7.35
C LEU A 218 2.88 20.83 6.40
N ALA A 219 3.19 20.94 5.11
CA ALA A 219 2.21 21.37 4.11
C ALA A 219 1.02 20.41 3.98
N ILE A 220 1.28 19.09 3.98
CA ILE A 220 0.22 18.06 3.96
C ILE A 220 -0.64 18.12 5.22
N GLU A 221 -0.05 18.27 6.40
CA GLU A 221 -0.81 18.36 7.65
C GLU A 221 -1.69 19.62 7.72
N VAL A 222 -1.18 20.75 7.23
CA VAL A 222 -1.97 21.98 7.08
C VAL A 222 -3.13 21.75 6.10
N LEU A 223 -2.88 21.07 4.97
CA LEU A 223 -3.94 20.76 4.00
C LEU A 223 -5.00 19.82 4.58
N CYS A 224 -4.59 18.78 5.32
CA CYS A 224 -5.50 17.90 6.06
C CYS A 224 -6.36 18.70 7.03
N PHE A 225 -5.76 19.61 7.82
CA PHE A 225 -6.51 20.48 8.73
C PHE A 225 -7.56 21.33 8.00
N LEU A 226 -7.21 21.93 6.86
CA LEU A 226 -8.15 22.72 6.04
C LEU A 226 -9.32 21.89 5.49
N CYS A 227 -9.15 20.57 5.34
CA CYS A 227 -10.22 19.67 4.90
C CYS A 227 -11.21 19.29 6.01
N ILE A 228 -10.83 19.43 7.29
CA ILE A 228 -11.65 18.96 8.44
C ILE A 228 -11.91 19.99 9.55
N PHE A 229 -11.39 21.23 9.48
CA PHE A 229 -11.52 22.22 10.56
C PHE A 229 -12.97 22.54 10.99
N LYS A 230 -13.97 22.30 10.12
CA LYS A 230 -15.42 22.42 10.40
C LYS A 230 -16.15 21.06 10.41
N GLY A 231 -15.40 19.97 10.52
CA GLY A 231 -15.89 18.60 10.49
C GLY A 231 -16.61 18.23 9.20
N VAL A 232 -17.57 17.31 9.31
CA VAL A 232 -18.31 16.68 8.21
C VAL A 232 -18.96 17.65 7.21
N LYS A 233 -19.23 18.90 7.59
CA LYS A 233 -19.80 19.92 6.70
C LYS A 233 -18.83 20.40 5.64
N VAL A 234 -17.54 20.54 5.97
CA VAL A 234 -16.49 20.89 5.00
C VAL A 234 -16.00 19.63 4.31
N THR A 235 -15.78 18.56 5.08
CA THR A 235 -15.34 17.26 4.56
C THR A 235 -16.26 16.77 3.44
N GLY A 236 -17.57 16.78 3.64
CA GLY A 236 -18.55 16.39 2.62
C GLY A 236 -18.53 17.26 1.35
N LYS A 237 -18.03 18.50 1.41
CA LYS A 237 -17.91 19.37 0.23
C LYS A 237 -16.59 19.18 -0.51
N VAL A 238 -15.51 19.02 0.23
CA VAL A 238 -14.16 18.79 -0.33
C VAL A 238 -14.13 17.50 -1.14
N VAL A 239 -14.77 16.43 -0.66
CA VAL A 239 -14.79 15.12 -1.35
C VAL A 239 -15.39 15.11 -2.75
N TYR A 240 -16.26 16.06 -3.10
CA TYR A 240 -16.75 16.15 -4.48
C TYR A 240 -15.63 16.42 -5.48
N PHE A 241 -14.63 17.20 -5.07
CA PHE A 241 -13.48 17.49 -5.89
C PHE A 241 -12.40 16.42 -5.72
N THR A 242 -12.05 16.11 -4.47
CA THR A 242 -10.90 15.26 -4.17
C THR A 242 -11.11 13.81 -4.59
N VAL A 243 -12.34 13.28 -4.56
CA VAL A 243 -12.64 11.93 -5.07
C VAL A 243 -12.81 11.93 -6.58
N ALA A 244 -13.47 12.93 -7.16
CA ALA A 244 -13.75 12.94 -8.60
C ALA A 244 -12.49 13.14 -9.45
N LEU A 245 -11.57 14.00 -9.00
CA LEU A 245 -10.37 14.35 -9.75
C LEU A 245 -9.47 13.14 -10.04
N PRO A 246 -9.15 12.25 -9.07
CA PRO A 246 -8.40 11.04 -9.35
C PRO A 246 -9.01 10.15 -10.42
N PHE A 247 -10.34 9.94 -10.43
CA PHE A 247 -10.98 9.15 -11.49
C PHE A 247 -10.85 9.79 -12.88
N VAL A 248 -10.96 11.12 -12.95
CA VAL A 248 -10.74 11.85 -14.21
C VAL A 248 -9.29 11.66 -14.67
N LEU A 249 -8.32 11.85 -13.78
CA LEU A 249 -6.90 11.72 -14.11
C LEU A 249 -6.52 10.29 -14.47
N LEU A 250 -6.99 9.27 -13.73
CA LEU A 250 -6.80 7.86 -14.08
C LEU A 250 -7.32 7.55 -15.48
N THR A 251 -8.45 8.14 -15.88
CA THR A 251 -9.00 7.97 -17.23
C THR A 251 -8.13 8.63 -18.30
N VAL A 252 -7.63 9.84 -18.05
CA VAL A 252 -6.68 10.50 -18.94
C VAL A 252 -5.40 9.67 -19.09
N PHE A 253 -4.89 9.13 -17.98
CA PHE A 253 -3.73 8.24 -17.98
C PHE A 253 -3.99 6.95 -18.75
N LEU A 254 -5.13 6.28 -18.53
CA LEU A 254 -5.48 5.05 -19.23
C LEU A 254 -5.54 5.27 -20.75
N ILE A 255 -6.19 6.35 -21.19
CA ILE A 255 -6.29 6.68 -22.61
C ILE A 255 -4.88 6.90 -23.17
N ARG A 256 -4.03 7.65 -22.46
CA ARG A 256 -2.66 7.90 -22.93
C ARG A 256 -1.83 6.63 -23.01
N SER A 257 -1.85 5.82 -21.95
CA SER A 257 -1.02 4.62 -21.81
C SER A 257 -1.48 3.53 -22.76
N ALA A 258 -2.77 3.39 -23.01
CA ALA A 258 -3.32 2.40 -23.96
C ALA A 258 -2.91 2.66 -25.42
N ILE A 259 -2.59 3.91 -25.79
CA ILE A 259 -2.15 4.27 -27.15
C ILE A 259 -0.65 3.94 -27.36
N LEU A 260 0.10 3.72 -26.29
CA LEU A 260 1.55 3.48 -26.38
C LEU A 260 1.87 2.10 -26.95
N PRO A 261 2.98 1.96 -27.71
CA PRO A 261 3.45 0.67 -28.17
C PRO A 261 3.87 -0.19 -26.96
N GLY A 262 3.53 -1.47 -26.92
CA GLY A 262 3.78 -2.34 -25.77
C GLY A 262 2.67 -2.39 -24.73
N ALA A 263 1.65 -1.53 -24.81
CA ALA A 263 0.58 -1.49 -23.82
C ALA A 263 -0.26 -2.78 -23.79
N ARG A 264 -0.40 -3.45 -24.94
CA ARG A 264 -1.16 -4.70 -25.07
C ARG A 264 -0.52 -5.83 -24.27
N GLU A 265 0.81 -5.91 -24.27
CA GLU A 265 1.60 -6.91 -23.56
C GLU A 265 1.39 -6.79 -22.05
N GLY A 266 1.32 -5.56 -21.56
CA GLY A 266 0.95 -5.27 -20.17
C GLY A 266 -0.45 -5.72 -19.79
N VAL A 267 -1.44 -5.41 -20.62
CA VAL A 267 -2.83 -5.87 -20.40
C VAL A 267 -2.93 -7.39 -20.46
N LEU A 268 -2.21 -8.01 -21.40
CA LEU A 268 -2.18 -9.47 -21.52
C LEU A 268 -1.59 -10.09 -20.27
N PHE A 269 -0.48 -9.57 -19.75
CA PHE A 269 0.11 -10.02 -18.50
C PHE A 269 -0.86 -9.84 -17.31
N TYR A 270 -1.56 -8.71 -17.24
CA TYR A 270 -2.53 -8.42 -16.19
C TYR A 270 -3.70 -9.41 -16.16
N LEU A 271 -4.25 -9.76 -17.33
CA LEU A 271 -5.47 -10.56 -17.44
C LEU A 271 -5.24 -12.06 -17.64
N THR A 272 -4.05 -12.48 -18.08
CA THR A 272 -3.77 -13.92 -18.30
C THR A 272 -3.78 -14.64 -16.95
N PRO A 273 -4.69 -15.60 -16.73
CA PRO A 273 -4.80 -16.26 -15.44
C PRO A 273 -3.84 -17.45 -15.33
N ASP A 274 -2.94 -17.41 -14.35
CA ASP A 274 -2.19 -18.59 -13.93
C ASP A 274 -2.95 -19.31 -12.82
N LEU A 275 -3.75 -20.30 -13.19
CA LEU A 275 -4.60 -21.06 -12.26
C LEU A 275 -3.79 -21.99 -11.34
N GLU A 276 -2.52 -22.29 -11.67
CA GLU A 276 -1.71 -23.16 -10.82
C GLU A 276 -1.31 -22.45 -9.52
N LYS A 277 -1.09 -21.14 -9.61
CA LYS A 277 -0.82 -20.27 -8.45
C LYS A 277 -1.94 -20.37 -7.40
N LEU A 278 -3.20 -20.51 -7.81
CA LEU A 278 -4.33 -20.60 -6.87
C LEU A 278 -4.33 -21.84 -5.97
N LYS A 279 -3.48 -22.84 -6.26
CA LYS A 279 -3.27 -23.99 -5.37
C LYS A 279 -2.52 -23.61 -4.10
N ASP A 280 -1.77 -22.51 -4.10
CA ASP A 280 -1.04 -22.03 -2.93
C ASP A 280 -2.00 -21.29 -1.96
N PRO A 281 -2.21 -21.79 -0.73
CA PRO A 281 -3.05 -21.13 0.26
C PRO A 281 -2.53 -19.75 0.69
N LYS A 282 -1.24 -19.44 0.49
CA LYS A 282 -0.69 -18.10 0.76
C LYS A 282 -1.31 -17.04 -0.13
N ILE A 283 -1.62 -17.36 -1.39
CA ILE A 283 -2.23 -16.41 -2.33
C ILE A 283 -3.63 -16.02 -1.86
N TRP A 284 -4.41 -16.97 -1.35
CA TRP A 284 -5.71 -16.69 -0.73
C TRP A 284 -5.57 -15.82 0.51
N ALA A 285 -4.52 -16.05 1.32
CA ALA A 285 -4.25 -15.22 2.49
C ALA A 285 -3.88 -13.78 2.09
N GLU A 286 -3.01 -13.60 1.10
CA GLU A 286 -2.64 -12.28 0.56
C GLU A 286 -3.85 -11.55 -0.03
N ALA A 287 -4.73 -12.25 -0.75
CA ALA A 287 -5.96 -11.68 -1.29
C ALA A 287 -6.93 -11.23 -0.18
N CYS A 288 -7.14 -12.07 0.84
CA CYS A 288 -7.99 -11.72 1.97
C CYS A 288 -7.46 -10.46 2.68
N MET A 289 -6.16 -10.43 2.98
CA MET A 289 -5.55 -9.28 3.64
C MET A 289 -5.58 -8.02 2.78
N GLN A 290 -5.39 -8.14 1.47
CA GLN A 290 -5.50 -7.00 0.55
C GLN A 290 -6.89 -6.38 0.63
N VAL A 291 -7.95 -7.18 0.56
CA VAL A 291 -9.34 -6.69 0.63
C VAL A 291 -9.63 -5.99 1.96
N PHE A 292 -9.19 -6.55 3.08
CA PHE A 292 -9.43 -5.98 4.40
C PHE A 292 -8.59 -4.73 4.67
N VAL A 293 -7.35 -4.68 4.20
CA VAL A 293 -6.50 -3.49 4.38
C VAL A 293 -6.93 -2.35 3.44
N SER A 294 -7.42 -2.66 2.24
CA SER A 294 -7.94 -1.65 1.29
C SER A 294 -9.18 -0.95 1.84
N ILE A 295 -10.22 -1.72 2.17
CA ILE A 295 -11.51 -1.16 2.58
C ILE A 295 -11.45 -0.59 4.01
N GLY A 296 -10.61 -1.17 4.86
CA GLY A 296 -10.36 -0.73 6.23
C GLY A 296 -11.43 -1.06 7.30
N PRO A 297 -12.22 -2.16 7.24
CA PRO A 297 -13.06 -2.53 8.38
C PRO A 297 -12.20 -2.86 9.61
N GLY A 298 -12.62 -2.42 10.79
CA GLY A 298 -11.87 -2.54 12.04
C GLY A 298 -10.97 -1.34 12.36
N PHE A 299 -10.92 -0.31 11.50
CA PHE A 299 -10.34 1.00 11.83
C PHE A 299 -11.36 2.00 12.40
N GLY A 300 -12.64 1.61 12.49
CA GLY A 300 -13.71 2.47 13.00
C GLY A 300 -14.15 3.58 12.05
N GLY A 301 -13.67 3.58 10.80
CA GLY A 301 -14.04 4.54 9.75
C GLY A 301 -15.51 4.48 9.39
N MET A 302 -15.99 3.29 8.98
CA MET A 302 -17.39 3.13 8.58
C MET A 302 -18.35 3.33 9.75
N ILE A 303 -17.96 2.93 10.97
CA ILE A 303 -18.71 3.24 12.19
C ILE A 303 -18.86 4.75 12.36
N THR A 304 -17.75 5.48 12.25
CA THR A 304 -17.74 6.94 12.44
C THR A 304 -18.54 7.65 11.35
N PHE A 305 -18.37 7.33 10.06
CA PHE A 305 -19.12 8.00 8.99
C PHE A 305 -20.60 7.66 9.00
N ALA A 306 -20.96 6.41 9.30
CA ALA A 306 -22.34 5.99 9.43
C ALA A 306 -23.05 6.63 10.64
N SER A 307 -22.32 7.01 11.70
CA SER A 307 -22.89 7.71 12.85
C SER A 307 -23.58 9.03 12.49
N TYR A 308 -23.15 9.67 11.41
CA TYR A 308 -23.70 10.92 10.89
C TYR A 308 -24.86 10.71 9.89
N ASN A 309 -25.21 9.45 9.54
CA ASN A 309 -26.33 9.15 8.64
C ASN A 309 -27.69 9.29 9.32
N LYS A 310 -28.76 9.37 8.53
CA LYS A 310 -30.12 9.28 9.04
C LYS A 310 -30.40 7.87 9.57
N PHE A 311 -31.21 7.76 10.63
CA PHE A 311 -31.49 6.49 11.29
C PHE A 311 -32.09 5.42 10.36
N ASN A 312 -32.94 5.82 9.41
CA ASN A 312 -33.60 4.95 8.44
C ASN A 312 -32.89 4.83 7.09
N ASN A 313 -31.63 5.26 6.99
CA ASN A 313 -30.86 5.15 5.76
C ASN A 313 -30.54 3.67 5.43
N ASN A 314 -30.52 3.32 4.15
CA ASN A 314 -30.24 1.95 3.72
C ASN A 314 -28.73 1.67 3.73
N CYS A 315 -28.22 1.23 4.89
CA CYS A 315 -26.80 0.94 5.09
C CYS A 315 -26.32 -0.28 4.30
N LEU A 316 -27.16 -1.27 3.97
CA LEU A 316 -26.75 -2.42 3.15
C LEU A 316 -26.39 -1.99 1.73
N ARG A 317 -27.23 -1.15 1.12
CA ARG A 317 -26.95 -0.62 -0.23
C ARG A 317 -25.65 0.19 -0.23
N ASP A 318 -25.44 1.00 0.81
CA ASP A 318 -24.24 1.84 0.90
C ASP A 318 -22.98 0.99 1.10
N ALA A 319 -23.04 -0.05 1.94
CA ALA A 319 -21.92 -0.98 2.14
C ALA A 319 -21.51 -1.68 0.83
N ILE A 320 -22.49 -2.14 0.04
CA ILE A 320 -22.23 -2.76 -1.27
C ILE A 320 -21.57 -1.76 -2.23
N ILE A 321 -22.08 -0.53 -2.30
CA ILE A 321 -21.54 0.51 -3.19
C ILE A 321 -20.08 0.81 -2.81
N VAL A 322 -19.78 0.98 -1.54
CA VAL A 322 -18.42 1.28 -1.07
C VAL A 322 -17.45 0.15 -1.41
N CYS A 323 -17.77 -1.09 -1.05
CA CYS A 323 -16.90 -2.24 -1.30
C CYS A 323 -16.70 -2.53 -2.79
N LEU A 324 -17.74 -2.32 -3.60
CA LEU A 324 -17.64 -2.49 -5.05
C LEU A 324 -16.83 -1.36 -5.70
N SER A 325 -16.96 -0.13 -5.20
CA SER A 325 -16.20 1.01 -5.72
C SER A 325 -14.71 0.85 -5.47
N ASP A 326 -14.31 0.42 -4.26
CA ASP A 326 -12.93 0.05 -3.93
C ASP A 326 -12.38 -1.01 -4.90
N LEU A 327 -13.06 -2.17 -4.99
CA LEU A 327 -12.68 -3.25 -5.90
C LEU A 327 -12.55 -2.81 -7.36
N MET A 328 -13.54 -2.08 -7.88
CA MET A 328 -13.51 -1.60 -9.26
C MET A 328 -12.39 -0.59 -9.48
N THR A 329 -12.07 0.23 -8.47
CA THR A 329 -10.98 1.20 -8.56
C THR A 329 -9.63 0.50 -8.58
N GLY A 330 -9.41 -0.52 -7.74
CA GLY A 330 -8.20 -1.34 -7.80
C GLY A 330 -8.01 -2.02 -9.17
N ILE A 331 -9.07 -2.61 -9.73
CA ILE A 331 -9.03 -3.21 -11.07
C ILE A 331 -8.72 -2.16 -12.15
N TYR A 332 -9.38 -1.00 -12.07
CA TYR A 332 -9.19 0.11 -13.00
C TYR A 332 -7.77 0.70 -12.94
N GLY A 333 -7.25 0.93 -11.73
CA GLY A 333 -5.87 1.32 -11.46
C GLY A 333 -4.88 0.30 -11.99
N GLY A 334 -5.19 -0.99 -11.85
CA GLY A 334 -4.46 -2.09 -12.50
C GLY A 334 -4.28 -1.87 -13.99
N PHE A 335 -5.34 -1.60 -14.75
CA PHE A 335 -5.21 -1.32 -16.18
C PHE A 335 -4.28 -0.13 -16.48
N VAL A 336 -4.37 0.96 -15.70
CA VAL A 336 -3.49 2.14 -15.86
C VAL A 336 -2.02 1.77 -15.66
N ILE A 337 -1.72 1.02 -14.59
CA ILE A 337 -0.35 0.62 -14.28
C ILE A 337 0.18 -0.39 -15.30
N PHE A 338 -0.57 -1.45 -15.58
CA PHE A 338 -0.08 -2.51 -16.47
C PHE A 338 0.08 -2.05 -17.92
N THR A 339 -0.77 -1.15 -18.43
CA THR A 339 -0.55 -0.54 -19.76
C THR A 339 0.74 0.28 -19.80
N THR A 340 1.03 1.02 -18.71
CA THR A 340 2.25 1.83 -18.56
C THR A 340 3.50 0.93 -18.42
N LEU A 341 3.43 -0.13 -17.61
CA LEU A 341 4.50 -1.12 -17.46
C LEU A 341 4.75 -1.91 -18.75
N GLY A 342 3.70 -2.21 -19.52
CA GLY A 342 3.83 -2.85 -20.84
C GLY A 342 4.63 -1.99 -21.81
N HIS A 343 4.38 -0.67 -21.82
CA HIS A 343 5.19 0.27 -22.58
C HIS A 343 6.65 0.31 -22.10
N LEU A 344 6.86 0.38 -20.78
CA LEU A 344 8.20 0.34 -20.19
C LEU A 344 8.95 -0.93 -20.59
N SER A 345 8.30 -2.09 -20.50
CA SER A 345 8.84 -3.39 -20.93
C SER A 345 9.19 -3.42 -22.42
N TYR A 346 8.32 -2.89 -23.27
CA TYR A 346 8.58 -2.78 -24.71
C TYR A 346 9.77 -1.87 -25.04
N ARG A 347 9.92 -0.76 -24.31
CA ARG A 347 11.04 0.18 -24.51
C ARG A 347 12.35 -0.37 -23.97
N THR A 348 12.31 -1.02 -22.82
CA THR A 348 13.50 -1.54 -22.12
C THR A 348 13.93 -2.93 -22.60
N GLY A 349 13.04 -3.67 -23.27
CA GLY A 349 13.25 -5.09 -23.57
C GLY A 349 13.25 -5.99 -22.33
N VAL A 350 12.98 -5.43 -21.14
CA VAL A 350 12.95 -6.17 -19.88
C VAL A 350 11.55 -6.73 -19.66
N PRO A 351 11.41 -8.02 -19.33
CA PRO A 351 10.10 -8.62 -19.01
C PRO A 351 9.36 -7.90 -17.86
N ILE A 352 8.04 -7.80 -17.96
CA ILE A 352 7.19 -7.07 -17.00
C ILE A 352 7.36 -7.58 -15.57
N ASP A 353 7.55 -8.89 -15.40
CA ASP A 353 7.70 -9.53 -14.11
C ASP A 353 9.00 -9.16 -13.36
N LYS A 354 9.96 -8.53 -14.03
CA LYS A 354 11.17 -7.97 -13.39
C LYS A 354 10.98 -6.57 -12.83
N PHE A 355 9.90 -5.87 -13.18
CA PHE A 355 9.54 -4.58 -12.59
C PHE A 355 8.72 -4.73 -11.30
N LYS A 356 8.82 -5.88 -10.62
CA LYS A 356 8.16 -6.19 -9.35
C LYS A 356 8.83 -5.49 -8.18
N THR A 357 8.88 -4.16 -8.19
CA THR A 357 9.43 -3.44 -7.06
C THR A 357 8.48 -3.51 -5.87
N SER A 358 8.93 -4.09 -4.77
CA SER A 358 8.11 -4.22 -3.55
C SER A 358 7.94 -2.87 -2.83
N GLY A 359 7.00 -2.84 -1.87
CA GLY A 359 6.78 -1.65 -1.04
C GLY A 359 6.24 -0.46 -1.81
N TYR A 360 6.90 0.67 -1.60
CA TYR A 360 6.59 1.96 -2.21
C TYR A 360 7.27 2.15 -3.58
N GLY A 361 8.15 1.23 -3.98
CA GLY A 361 8.99 1.37 -5.17
C GLY A 361 8.20 1.41 -6.47
N LEU A 362 7.08 0.69 -6.59
CA LEU A 362 6.25 0.75 -7.79
C LEU A 362 5.76 2.18 -8.10
N GLY A 363 5.45 2.96 -7.06
CA GLY A 363 4.98 4.33 -7.19
C GLY A 363 6.08 5.37 -7.38
N PHE A 364 7.21 5.22 -6.68
CA PHE A 364 8.28 6.23 -6.66
C PHE A 364 9.49 5.90 -7.53
N ILE A 365 9.60 4.66 -8.03
CA ILE A 365 10.70 4.22 -8.91
C ILE A 365 10.13 3.82 -10.27
N THR A 366 9.32 2.76 -10.32
CA THR A 366 8.88 2.17 -11.59
C THR A 366 7.99 3.11 -12.40
N TYR A 367 7.09 3.84 -11.75
CA TYR A 367 6.19 4.76 -12.45
C TYR A 367 6.92 5.99 -13.02
N PRO A 368 7.72 6.75 -12.25
CA PRO A 368 8.49 7.86 -12.82
C PRO A 368 9.47 7.42 -13.91
N GLU A 369 10.01 6.19 -13.79
CA GLU A 369 10.81 5.58 -14.85
C GLU A 369 10.02 5.37 -16.14
N ALA A 370 8.80 4.81 -16.05
CA ALA A 370 7.93 4.69 -17.22
C ALA A 370 7.53 6.05 -17.81
N ALA A 371 7.31 7.06 -16.95
CA ALA A 371 6.95 8.41 -17.37
C ALA A 371 8.07 9.12 -18.16
N ASN A 372 9.34 8.77 -17.93
CA ASN A 372 10.47 9.31 -18.70
C ASN A 372 10.40 8.96 -20.20
N PHE A 373 9.73 7.86 -20.56
CA PHE A 373 9.53 7.46 -21.96
C PHE A 373 8.32 8.13 -22.63
N LEU A 374 7.53 8.91 -21.89
CA LEU A 374 6.41 9.66 -22.44
C LEU A 374 6.88 11.02 -22.98
N PRO A 375 6.31 11.49 -24.11
CA PRO A 375 6.51 12.86 -24.55
C PRO A 375 5.91 13.82 -23.51
N LEU A 376 6.63 14.90 -23.22
CA LEU A 376 6.31 15.84 -22.14
C LEU A 376 6.25 15.12 -20.77
N SER A 377 7.29 14.36 -20.42
CA SER A 377 7.38 13.56 -19.19
C SER A 377 7.03 14.36 -17.93
N GLN A 378 7.39 15.65 -17.87
CA GLN A 378 7.05 16.57 -16.79
C GLN A 378 5.54 16.66 -16.56
N LEU A 379 4.74 16.82 -17.63
CA LEU A 379 3.28 16.91 -17.53
C LEU A 379 2.70 15.65 -16.88
N TRP A 380 3.15 14.47 -17.31
CA TRP A 380 2.65 13.20 -16.80
C TRP A 380 3.06 12.97 -15.34
N CYS A 381 4.28 13.31 -14.95
CA CYS A 381 4.71 13.25 -13.55
C CYS A 381 3.90 14.22 -12.67
N VAL A 382 3.70 15.48 -13.11
CA VAL A 382 2.86 16.45 -12.39
C VAL A 382 1.45 15.92 -12.20
N LEU A 383 0.80 15.44 -13.26
CA LEU A 383 -0.57 14.91 -13.17
C LEU A 383 -0.66 13.67 -12.28
N PHE A 384 0.35 12.79 -12.32
CA PHE A 384 0.35 11.56 -11.54
C PHE A 384 0.52 11.84 -10.05
N PHE A 385 1.53 12.63 -9.67
CA PHE A 385 1.74 12.95 -8.27
C PHE A 385 0.64 13.86 -7.71
N PHE A 386 0.06 14.74 -8.53
CA PHE A 386 -1.12 15.50 -8.14
C PHE A 386 -2.31 14.58 -7.83
N MET A 387 -2.56 13.61 -8.70
CA MET A 387 -3.60 12.59 -8.50
C MET A 387 -3.38 11.77 -7.23
N THR A 388 -2.16 11.26 -7.00
CA THR A 388 -1.87 10.40 -5.84
C THR A 388 -1.92 11.16 -4.52
N ILE A 389 -1.58 12.46 -4.50
CA ILE A 389 -1.78 13.32 -3.34
C ILE A 389 -3.26 13.33 -2.93
N PHE A 390 -4.20 13.51 -3.88
CA PHE A 390 -5.63 13.50 -3.54
C PHE A 390 -6.14 12.14 -3.08
N LEU A 391 -5.72 11.05 -3.72
CA LEU A 391 -6.02 9.69 -3.25
C LEU A 391 -5.53 9.46 -1.82
N GLY A 392 -4.33 9.97 -1.50
CA GLY A 392 -3.82 9.90 -0.14
C GLY A 392 -4.61 10.76 0.84
N LEU A 393 -4.93 12.00 0.47
CA LEU A 393 -5.67 12.95 1.31
C LEU A 393 -7.06 12.42 1.67
N ASP A 394 -7.75 11.83 0.70
CA ASP A 394 -9.07 11.23 0.88
C ASP A 394 -9.09 10.09 1.89
N SER A 395 -7.97 9.41 2.11
CA SER A 395 -7.81 8.46 3.23
C SER A 395 -7.32 9.15 4.52
N GLN A 396 -6.53 10.22 4.45
CA GLN A 396 -5.92 10.85 5.62
C GLN A 396 -6.85 11.70 6.45
N PHE A 397 -7.53 12.69 5.84
CA PHE A 397 -8.36 13.57 6.64
C PHE A 397 -9.54 12.82 7.32
N PRO A 398 -10.14 11.75 6.74
CA PRO A 398 -11.12 10.98 7.49
C PRO A 398 -10.51 10.17 8.64
N ASN A 399 -9.26 9.71 8.54
CA ASN A 399 -8.58 9.06 9.66
C ASN A 399 -8.45 10.00 10.87
N TYR A 400 -8.09 11.26 10.64
CA TYR A 400 -8.13 12.26 11.70
C TYR A 400 -9.54 12.50 12.24
N GLU A 401 -10.56 12.55 11.37
CA GLU A 401 -11.96 12.70 11.79
C GLU A 401 -12.42 11.50 12.66
N ILE A 402 -11.96 10.27 12.42
CA ILE A 402 -12.23 9.10 13.26
C ILE A 402 -11.70 9.32 14.68
N VAL A 403 -10.42 9.67 14.80
CA VAL A 403 -9.77 9.89 16.10
C VAL A 403 -10.42 11.05 16.84
N VAL A 404 -10.62 12.19 16.17
CA VAL A 404 -11.25 13.38 16.75
C VAL A 404 -12.68 13.08 17.20
N THR A 405 -13.47 12.40 16.37
CA THR A 405 -14.86 12.06 16.70
C THR A 405 -14.93 11.11 17.89
N ALA A 406 -14.08 10.09 17.93
CA ALA A 406 -14.03 9.14 19.04
C ALA A 406 -13.68 9.83 20.37
N LEU A 407 -12.68 10.71 20.38
CA LEU A 407 -12.28 11.45 21.58
C LEU A 407 -13.36 12.46 22.03
N CYS A 408 -14.00 13.16 21.08
CA CYS A 408 -15.08 14.11 21.39
C CYS A 408 -16.32 13.41 21.97
N ASP A 409 -16.69 12.25 21.42
CA ASP A 409 -17.86 11.49 21.85
C ASP A 409 -17.63 10.79 23.20
N GLU A 410 -16.39 10.38 23.49
CA GLU A 410 -16.05 9.71 24.75
C GLU A 410 -15.89 10.67 25.92
N PHE A 411 -15.30 11.85 25.70
CA PHE A 411 -15.04 12.85 26.74
C PHE A 411 -15.81 14.16 26.49
N PRO A 412 -17.16 14.12 26.42
CA PRO A 412 -17.96 15.30 26.07
C PRO A 412 -17.83 16.41 27.11
N LYS A 413 -17.58 16.10 28.38
CA LYS A 413 -17.41 17.13 29.42
C LYS A 413 -16.20 18.04 29.17
N ILE A 414 -15.14 17.51 28.54
CA ILE A 414 -13.88 18.21 28.30
C ILE A 414 -13.91 18.93 26.95
N PHE A 415 -14.39 18.25 25.91
CA PHE A 415 -14.26 18.70 24.52
C PHE A 415 -15.54 19.26 23.89
N LYS A 416 -16.63 19.42 24.65
CA LYS A 416 -17.86 20.04 24.15
C LYS A 416 -17.58 21.43 23.58
N GLY A 417 -17.92 21.62 22.30
CA GLY A 417 -17.72 22.88 21.58
C GLY A 417 -16.26 23.18 21.21
N LYS A 418 -15.32 22.29 21.54
CA LYS A 418 -13.87 22.45 21.30
C LYS A 418 -13.34 21.48 20.25
N LYS A 419 -14.20 20.99 19.34
CA LYS A 419 -13.81 20.02 18.28
C LYS A 419 -12.66 20.53 17.42
N MET A 420 -12.67 21.81 17.06
CA MET A 420 -11.55 22.41 16.30
C MET A 420 -10.22 22.34 17.06
N ILE A 421 -10.22 22.66 18.36
CA ILE A 421 -9.00 22.59 19.20
C ILE A 421 -8.51 21.15 19.30
N MET A 422 -9.42 20.18 19.45
CA MET A 422 -9.09 18.75 19.41
C MET A 422 -8.47 18.37 18.06
N THR A 423 -9.03 18.87 16.96
CA THR A 423 -8.52 18.60 15.60
C THR A 423 -7.09 19.11 15.43
N VAL A 424 -6.82 20.35 15.84
CA VAL A 424 -5.47 20.93 15.83
C VAL A 424 -4.53 20.11 16.72
N GLY A 425 -4.97 19.70 17.91
CA GLY A 425 -4.17 18.90 18.83
C GLY A 425 -3.79 17.52 18.27
N VAL A 426 -4.73 16.82 17.63
CA VAL A 426 -4.50 15.51 17.02
C VAL A 426 -3.52 15.63 15.84
N ILE A 427 -3.75 16.59 14.93
CA ILE A 427 -2.88 16.82 13.77
C ILE A 427 -1.48 17.25 14.20
N LEU A 428 -1.36 18.17 15.16
CA LEU A 428 -0.07 18.60 15.68
C LEU A 428 0.69 17.44 16.35
N CYS A 429 -0.03 16.59 17.10
CA CYS A 429 0.56 15.39 17.70
C CYS A 429 1.06 14.42 16.61
N ALA A 430 0.24 14.18 15.58
CA ALA A 430 0.63 13.32 14.45
C ALA A 430 1.86 13.87 13.71
N PHE A 431 1.87 15.16 13.41
CA PHE A 431 3.01 15.86 12.80
C PHE A 431 4.30 15.66 13.59
N LEU A 432 4.26 15.90 14.91
CA LEU A 432 5.45 15.75 15.77
C LEU A 432 5.94 14.29 15.83
N LEU A 433 5.02 13.33 15.85
CA LEU A 433 5.35 11.90 15.86
C LEU A 433 5.82 11.37 14.49
N ALA A 434 5.51 12.07 13.40
CA ALA A 434 5.96 11.74 12.05
C ALA A 434 7.39 12.24 11.76
N ILE A 435 7.95 13.17 12.55
CA ILE A 435 9.30 13.72 12.34
C ILE A 435 10.40 12.64 12.23
N PRO A 436 10.44 11.61 13.10
CA PRO A 436 11.46 10.56 12.98
C PRO A 436 11.37 9.75 11.67
N MET A 437 10.23 9.74 10.99
CA MET A 437 10.04 9.03 9.72
C MET A 437 10.46 9.87 8.50
N VAL A 438 10.76 11.16 8.67
CA VAL A 438 11.33 12.03 7.62
C VAL A 438 12.84 12.25 7.79
N THR A 439 13.51 11.47 8.64
CA THR A 439 14.98 11.42 8.67
C THR A 439 15.52 10.52 7.56
N GLN A 440 16.83 10.53 7.37
CA GLN A 440 17.55 9.67 6.41
C GLN A 440 17.23 8.17 6.59
N GLY A 441 17.17 7.68 7.83
CA GLY A 441 16.75 6.32 8.18
C GLY A 441 15.23 6.14 8.34
N GLY A 442 14.43 7.16 8.07
CA GLY A 442 13.00 7.19 8.38
C GLY A 442 12.17 6.13 7.64
N ILE A 443 12.59 5.72 6.44
CA ILE A 443 11.92 4.65 5.68
C ILE A 443 11.95 3.29 6.40
N TYR A 444 13.02 2.98 7.15
CA TYR A 444 13.10 1.75 7.93
C TYR A 444 12.09 1.76 9.09
N LEU A 445 11.96 2.89 9.78
CA LEU A 445 10.98 3.06 10.85
C LEU A 445 9.54 3.01 10.31
N LEU A 446 9.30 3.67 9.17
CA LEU A 446 8.00 3.70 8.51
C LEU A 446 7.57 2.29 8.09
N THR A 447 8.44 1.55 7.41
CA THR A 447 8.16 0.18 6.95
C THR A 447 7.92 -0.78 8.12
N LEU A 448 8.68 -0.64 9.19
CA LEU A 448 8.47 -1.38 10.43
C LEU A 448 7.07 -1.12 11.02
N ILE A 449 6.69 0.15 11.15
CA ILE A 449 5.40 0.53 11.74
C ILE A 449 4.23 0.11 10.84
N ASP A 450 4.31 0.32 9.53
CA ASP A 450 3.29 -0.09 8.57
C ASP A 450 3.02 -1.61 8.66
N TRP A 451 4.08 -2.41 8.73
CA TRP A 451 3.95 -3.87 8.79
C TRP A 451 3.34 -4.35 10.12
N TYR A 452 3.90 -3.90 11.24
CA TYR A 452 3.54 -4.42 12.58
C TYR A 452 2.28 -3.76 13.14
N ALA A 453 2.07 -2.46 12.93
CA ALA A 453 0.97 -1.74 13.56
C ALA A 453 -0.32 -1.86 12.73
N ALA A 454 -0.32 -1.51 11.45
CA ALA A 454 -1.55 -1.40 10.67
C ALA A 454 -2.13 -2.76 10.30
N THR A 455 -1.32 -3.65 9.70
CA THR A 455 -1.83 -4.91 9.13
C THR A 455 -2.25 -5.92 10.22
N PHE A 456 -1.55 -5.95 11.36
CA PHE A 456 -1.89 -6.87 12.47
C PHE A 456 -3.12 -6.44 13.25
N SER A 457 -3.16 -5.16 13.65
CA SER A 457 -4.20 -4.65 14.53
C SER A 457 -5.60 -4.75 13.91
N VAL A 458 -5.74 -4.41 12.63
CA VAL A 458 -6.99 -4.48 11.86
C VAL A 458 -7.63 -5.86 11.93
N THR A 459 -6.83 -6.90 11.74
CA THR A 459 -7.32 -8.28 11.74
C THR A 459 -7.88 -8.64 13.11
N VAL A 460 -7.14 -8.30 14.17
CA VAL A 460 -7.52 -8.60 15.55
C VAL A 460 -8.79 -7.84 15.92
N PHE A 461 -8.88 -6.55 15.62
CA PHE A 461 -10.05 -5.73 15.95
C PHE A 461 -11.29 -6.16 15.15
N ALA A 462 -11.15 -6.44 13.86
CA ALA A 462 -12.26 -6.95 13.04
C ALA A 462 -12.82 -8.29 13.56
N VAL A 463 -11.94 -9.20 14.01
CA VAL A 463 -12.36 -10.48 14.63
C VAL A 463 -13.09 -10.21 15.95
N LEU A 464 -12.52 -9.38 16.83
CA LEU A 464 -13.14 -9.06 18.12
C LEU A 464 -14.48 -8.34 17.96
N GLU A 465 -14.60 -7.43 16.99
CA GLU A 465 -15.86 -6.80 16.61
C GLU A 465 -16.92 -7.83 16.21
N CYS A 466 -16.59 -8.76 15.32
CA CYS A 466 -17.50 -9.84 14.96
C CYS A 466 -17.94 -10.64 16.18
N LEU A 467 -16.98 -11.10 16.98
CA LEU A 467 -17.25 -11.99 18.11
C LEU A 467 -18.11 -11.30 19.17
N VAL A 468 -17.78 -10.08 19.55
CA VAL A 468 -18.53 -9.35 20.58
C VAL A 468 -19.95 -9.05 20.11
N TRP A 469 -20.13 -8.57 18.87
CA TRP A 469 -21.46 -8.19 18.40
C TRP A 469 -22.37 -9.38 18.08
N THR A 470 -21.80 -10.50 17.64
CA THR A 470 -22.61 -11.69 17.29
C THR A 470 -22.84 -12.64 18.46
N TYR A 471 -21.82 -12.90 19.30
CA TYR A 471 -21.92 -13.84 20.41
C TYR A 471 -22.33 -13.19 21.73
N ILE A 472 -21.71 -12.06 22.10
CA ILE A 472 -21.90 -11.45 23.42
C ILE A 472 -23.12 -10.54 23.42
N TYR A 473 -23.16 -9.58 22.49
CA TYR A 473 -24.32 -8.73 22.30
C TYR A 473 -25.51 -9.52 21.74
N GLY A 474 -25.23 -10.52 20.89
CA GLY A 474 -26.20 -11.52 20.46
C GLY A 474 -26.95 -11.14 19.17
N MET A 475 -27.01 -12.09 18.24
CA MET A 475 -27.65 -11.91 16.93
C MET A 475 -29.14 -11.51 16.97
N LYS A 476 -29.87 -11.90 18.03
CA LYS A 476 -31.29 -11.49 18.22
C LYS A 476 -31.43 -9.99 18.48
N ASN A 477 -30.45 -9.39 19.17
CA ASN A 477 -30.43 -7.95 19.43
C ASN A 477 -30.06 -7.18 18.16
N LEU A 478 -29.13 -7.71 17.35
CA LEU A 478 -28.84 -7.17 16.01
C LEU A 478 -30.07 -7.19 15.09
N ASP A 479 -30.87 -8.26 15.10
CA ASP A 479 -32.13 -8.29 14.36
C ASP A 479 -33.10 -7.21 14.84
N THR A 480 -33.21 -7.01 16.15
CA THR A 480 -34.08 -5.97 16.73
C THR A 480 -33.62 -4.56 16.31
N ILE A 481 -32.32 -4.29 16.35
CA ILE A 481 -31.72 -3.05 15.84
C ILE A 481 -32.11 -2.83 14.37
N MET A 482 -31.94 -3.84 13.54
CA MET A 482 -32.21 -3.74 12.11
C MET A 482 -33.69 -3.58 11.77
N ILE A 483 -34.58 -4.25 12.51
CA ILE A 483 -36.02 -4.03 12.42
C ILE A 483 -36.35 -2.58 12.80
N SER A 484 -35.73 -2.04 13.86
CA SER A 484 -35.99 -0.67 14.30
C SER A 484 -35.52 0.37 13.27
N MET A 485 -34.41 0.13 12.56
CA MET A 485 -33.84 1.06 11.59
C MET A 485 -34.50 0.96 10.21
N MET A 486 -34.69 -0.26 9.71
CA MET A 486 -35.05 -0.53 8.30
C MET A 486 -36.34 -1.35 8.15
N GLY A 487 -36.99 -1.75 9.25
CA GLY A 487 -38.19 -2.59 9.22
C GLY A 487 -37.96 -4.03 8.75
N LYS A 488 -36.70 -4.45 8.61
CA LYS A 488 -36.32 -5.78 8.09
C LYS A 488 -35.24 -6.40 8.96
N LYS A 489 -35.29 -7.73 9.13
CA LYS A 489 -34.23 -8.50 9.80
C LYS A 489 -32.96 -8.55 8.96
N VAL A 490 -31.84 -8.85 9.59
CA VAL A 490 -30.59 -9.13 8.88
C VAL A 490 -30.76 -10.41 8.05
N PRO A 491 -30.40 -10.41 6.76
CA PRO A 491 -30.40 -11.64 5.96
C PRO A 491 -29.48 -12.71 6.55
N VAL A 492 -29.88 -13.98 6.46
CA VAL A 492 -29.15 -15.11 7.08
C VAL A 492 -27.70 -15.22 6.59
N VAL A 493 -27.45 -14.88 5.32
CA VAL A 493 -26.09 -14.90 4.74
C VAL A 493 -25.12 -14.02 5.54
N PHE A 494 -25.50 -12.78 5.86
CA PHE A 494 -24.65 -11.89 6.65
C PHE A 494 -24.44 -12.38 8.08
N LYS A 495 -25.48 -12.98 8.68
CA LYS A 495 -25.38 -13.59 10.01
C LYS A 495 -24.33 -14.70 10.04
N MET A 496 -24.34 -15.58 9.03
CA MET A 496 -23.36 -16.66 8.90
C MET A 496 -21.96 -16.11 8.65
N CYS A 497 -21.85 -15.04 7.86
CA CYS A 497 -20.56 -14.37 7.65
C CYS A 497 -19.96 -13.87 8.96
N TRP A 498 -20.70 -13.11 9.75
CA TRP A 498 -20.19 -12.54 11.00
C TRP A 498 -19.98 -13.57 12.11
N TYR A 499 -20.87 -14.57 12.20
CA TYR A 499 -20.81 -15.57 13.25
C TYR A 499 -19.65 -16.55 13.03
N LEU A 500 -19.37 -16.94 11.79
CA LEU A 500 -18.44 -18.04 11.51
C LEU A 500 -17.40 -17.70 10.44
N VAL A 501 -17.83 -17.26 9.26
CA VAL A 501 -16.94 -17.18 8.08
C VAL A 501 -15.85 -16.15 8.31
N THR A 502 -16.19 -14.90 8.58
CA THR A 502 -15.22 -13.81 8.70
C THR A 502 -14.21 -14.04 9.83
N PRO A 503 -14.61 -14.41 11.07
CA PRO A 503 -13.63 -14.72 12.12
C PRO A 503 -12.67 -15.86 11.74
N LEU A 504 -13.17 -16.94 11.15
CA LEU A 504 -12.33 -18.06 10.74
C LEU A 504 -11.37 -17.68 9.60
N LEU A 505 -11.85 -16.95 8.58
CA LEU A 505 -11.00 -16.50 7.47
C LEU A 505 -9.87 -15.61 7.98
N LEU A 506 -10.18 -14.62 8.82
CA LEU A 506 -9.20 -13.68 9.34
C LEU A 506 -8.16 -14.36 10.24
N VAL A 507 -8.58 -15.22 11.17
CA VAL A 507 -7.65 -15.96 12.04
C VAL A 507 -6.79 -16.93 11.22
N ARG A 508 -7.39 -17.71 10.32
CA ARG A 508 -6.68 -18.72 9.54
C ARG A 508 -5.65 -18.11 8.60
N PHE A 509 -6.02 -17.07 7.85
CA PHE A 509 -5.12 -16.43 6.90
C PHE A 509 -4.04 -15.62 7.58
N ARG A 510 -4.33 -15.01 8.73
CA ARG A 510 -3.30 -14.35 9.52
C ARG A 510 -2.21 -15.32 9.97
N LEU A 511 -2.59 -16.52 10.42
CA LEU A 511 -1.62 -17.55 10.81
C LEU A 511 -0.79 -18.09 9.63
N LEU A 512 -1.29 -17.96 8.39
CA LEU A 512 -0.57 -18.36 7.18
C LEU A 512 0.44 -17.32 6.72
N LEU A 513 0.16 -16.04 6.97
CA LEU A 513 1.05 -14.94 6.64
C LEU A 513 2.07 -14.76 7.76
N ARG A 514 3.23 -15.41 7.61
CA ARG A 514 4.44 -15.02 8.35
C ARG A 514 4.95 -13.68 7.81
N PRO A 515 5.68 -12.88 8.62
CA PRO A 515 6.52 -11.82 8.07
C PRO A 515 7.38 -12.43 6.96
N SER A 516 7.09 -12.05 5.72
CA SER A 516 7.93 -12.42 4.59
C SER A 516 9.14 -11.50 4.60
N GLU A 517 10.33 -12.08 4.51
CA GLU A 517 11.64 -11.40 4.44
C GLU A 517 11.80 -10.43 3.26
N SER A 518 10.78 -10.31 2.39
CA SER A 518 10.78 -9.55 1.12
C SER A 518 10.31 -8.08 1.18
N TRP A 519 10.21 -7.47 2.36
CA TRP A 519 9.80 -6.06 2.51
C TRP A 519 10.81 -5.17 3.23
N GLY A 520 12.08 -5.60 3.27
CA GLY A 520 13.19 -4.69 3.54
C GLY A 520 13.73 -4.09 2.23
N PRO A 521 14.28 -2.86 2.24
CA PRO A 521 14.86 -2.21 1.05
C PRO A 521 16.06 -2.96 0.45
N HIS A 522 16.50 -4.08 1.04
CA HIS A 522 17.59 -4.93 0.54
C HIS A 522 17.15 -6.30 -0.02
N SER A 523 15.86 -6.64 0.01
CA SER A 523 15.42 -8.01 -0.29
C SER A 523 15.44 -8.44 -1.76
N GLU A 524 15.62 -7.51 -2.71
CA GLU A 524 15.73 -7.87 -4.14
C GLU A 524 17.12 -8.43 -4.52
N ALA A 525 18.14 -8.25 -3.68
CA ALA A 525 19.47 -8.80 -3.91
C ALA A 525 19.58 -10.30 -3.55
N GLU A 526 18.76 -10.80 -2.61
CA GLU A 526 18.86 -12.19 -2.14
C GLU A 526 18.13 -13.18 -3.06
N ASP A 527 16.95 -12.83 -3.60
CA ASP A 527 16.20 -13.72 -4.49
C ASP A 527 16.92 -14.01 -5.83
N HIS A 528 17.82 -13.11 -6.26
CA HIS A 528 18.66 -13.31 -7.44
C HIS A 528 19.95 -14.11 -7.17
N CYS A 529 20.42 -14.16 -5.92
CA CYS A 529 21.58 -14.97 -5.54
C CYS A 529 21.25 -16.46 -5.38
N ILE A 530 20.00 -16.81 -5.06
CA ILE A 530 19.60 -18.20 -4.79
C ILE A 530 19.46 -19.04 -6.08
N ASN A 531 19.20 -18.43 -7.24
CA ASN A 531 18.99 -19.17 -8.49
C ASN A 531 20.27 -19.39 -9.32
N GLY A 532 21.45 -19.21 -8.72
CA GLY A 532 22.72 -19.17 -9.44
C GLY A 532 23.85 -19.99 -8.83
N LYS A 533 23.61 -21.21 -8.33
CA LYS A 533 24.53 -22.40 -8.36
C LYS A 533 24.14 -23.43 -7.28
N THR A 534 23.97 -24.67 -7.72
CA THR A 534 24.06 -25.93 -6.96
C THR A 534 23.50 -25.93 -5.53
N GLY A 535 22.20 -26.26 -5.43
CA GLY A 535 21.63 -26.76 -4.18
C GLY A 535 22.41 -27.99 -3.71
N GLY A 536 23.01 -27.91 -2.52
CA GLY A 536 23.73 -29.03 -1.92
C GLY A 536 24.70 -28.63 -0.81
N GLU A 537 25.41 -27.51 -0.91
CA GLU A 537 26.56 -27.25 0.00
C GLU A 537 26.51 -25.93 0.77
N LEU A 538 25.53 -25.04 0.51
CA LEU A 538 25.38 -23.79 1.28
C LEU A 538 24.52 -23.94 2.55
N SER A 539 23.70 -25.00 2.66
CA SER A 539 22.88 -25.22 3.87
C SER A 539 23.69 -25.79 5.03
N GLU A 540 24.84 -26.42 4.77
CA GLU A 540 25.67 -27.03 5.82
C GLU A 540 26.64 -26.04 6.48
N LYS A 541 27.04 -24.97 5.78
CA LYS A 541 27.93 -23.94 6.34
C LYS A 541 27.21 -22.87 7.17
N LEU A 542 25.95 -22.56 6.88
CA LEU A 542 25.15 -21.63 7.69
C LEU A 542 24.62 -22.25 8.99
N GLN A 543 24.63 -23.58 9.12
CA GLN A 543 24.28 -24.27 10.38
C GLN A 543 25.44 -24.34 11.39
N TYR A 544 26.67 -24.02 10.98
CA TYR A 544 27.84 -24.15 11.87
C TYR A 544 28.27 -22.82 12.53
N GLU A 545 27.81 -21.66 12.02
CA GLU A 545 28.18 -20.34 12.56
C GLU A 545 27.07 -19.66 13.40
N SER A 546 25.86 -20.23 13.48
CA SER A 546 24.78 -19.71 14.35
C SER A 546 24.76 -20.32 15.76
N GLY A 547 25.81 -21.04 16.13
CA GLY A 547 25.93 -21.76 17.40
C GLY A 547 26.89 -21.07 18.37
N GLN A 548 26.62 -19.83 18.78
CA GLN A 548 27.23 -19.26 19.99
C GLN A 548 26.34 -18.16 20.60
N ASP A 549 25.53 -18.60 21.57
CA ASP A 549 25.08 -17.92 22.79
C ASP A 549 24.88 -16.39 22.78
N ASN A 550 23.62 -15.96 22.64
CA ASN A 550 23.14 -14.73 23.27
C ASN A 550 21.85 -15.01 24.07
N PRO A 551 21.93 -15.26 25.40
CA PRO A 551 20.83 -15.81 26.19
C PRO A 551 19.76 -14.79 26.61
N LEU A 552 19.67 -13.62 25.97
CA LEU A 552 18.71 -12.56 26.32
C LEU A 552 17.44 -12.53 25.44
N PHE A 553 17.46 -13.13 24.25
CA PHE A 553 16.31 -13.12 23.32
C PHE A 553 15.39 -14.34 23.42
N ALA A 554 15.87 -15.46 23.97
CA ALA A 554 15.08 -16.69 24.08
C ALA A 554 14.07 -16.70 25.25
N GLY A 555 14.21 -15.78 26.21
CA GLY A 555 13.38 -15.73 27.41
C GLY A 555 12.06 -14.94 27.27
N LEU A 556 11.92 -14.08 26.26
CA LEU A 556 10.77 -13.17 26.15
C LEU A 556 9.64 -13.67 25.22
N VAL A 557 9.93 -14.66 24.35
CA VAL A 557 8.98 -15.15 23.34
C VAL A 557 8.12 -16.33 23.84
N THR A 558 8.37 -16.84 25.05
CA THR A 558 7.61 -17.95 25.64
C THR A 558 6.66 -17.55 26.77
N LYS A 559 6.47 -16.24 27.03
CA LYS A 559 5.53 -15.73 28.06
C LYS A 559 4.70 -14.50 27.64
N LEU A 560 4.44 -14.35 26.34
CA LEU A 560 3.34 -13.55 25.76
C LEU A 560 2.64 -14.43 24.74
#